data_AF-A0A1F6TXE5-F1
#
_entry.id   AF-A0A1F6TXE5-F1
#
_cell.length_a   1.000
_cell.length_b   1.000
_cell.length_c   1.000
_cell.angle_alpha   90.00
_cell.angle_beta   90.00
_cell.angle_gamma   90.00
#
_symmetry.space_group_name_H-M   'P 1'
#
loop_
_entity.id
_entity.type
_entity.pdbx_description
1 polymer ?
#
loop_
_entity_poly.entity_id
_entity_poly.type
_entity_poly.pdbx_seq_one_letter_code
_entity_poly.pdbx_strand_id
1 'polypeptide(L)'
;MRHNYPDPQEVGIRTPPHLLSARFRAGFQHALEGGQLNKVEYFRLSFREGFRAAKLYLRHARRARGILDFPLRGRIRLKAVYR
;
A
#
# COMPACT_ATOMS: atom_id res chain seq x y z
N MET A 1 3.73 -10.12 -17.93
CA MET A 1 4.80 -10.25 -16.93
C MET A 1 4.16 -10.44 -15.57
N ARG A 2 4.46 -11.54 -14.87
CA ARG A 2 3.96 -11.76 -13.51
C ARG A 2 5.01 -11.15 -12.57
N HIS A 3 4.71 -10.02 -11.96
CA HIS A 3 5.60 -9.41 -10.98
C HIS A 3 5.52 -10.21 -9.70
N ASN A 4 6.63 -10.86 -9.30
CA ASN A 4 6.67 -11.62 -8.06
C ASN A 4 6.93 -10.63 -6.91
N TYR A 5 5.85 -10.19 -6.27
CA TYR A 5 5.94 -9.32 -5.10
C TYR A 5 6.24 -10.14 -3.86
N PRO A 6 7.07 -9.62 -2.93
CA PRO A 6 7.40 -10.35 -1.74
C PRO A 6 6.19 -10.48 -0.82
N ASP A 7 6.17 -11.57 -0.05
CA ASP A 7 5.23 -11.70 1.06
C ASP A 7 5.69 -10.85 2.26
N PRO A 8 4.77 -10.46 3.17
CA PRO A 8 5.13 -9.64 4.33
C PRO A 8 6.27 -10.23 5.16
N GLN A 9 6.29 -11.56 5.32
CA GLN A 9 7.32 -12.25 6.09
C GLN A 9 8.71 -12.14 5.46
N GLU A 10 8.79 -12.14 4.12
CA GLU A 10 10.06 -12.08 3.38
C GLU A 10 10.75 -10.71 3.55
N VAL A 11 9.97 -9.66 3.83
CA VAL A 11 10.48 -8.31 4.11
C VAL A 11 10.54 -7.99 5.61
N GLY A 12 10.43 -9.01 6.47
CA GLY A 12 10.54 -8.87 7.93
C GLY A 12 9.31 -8.29 8.62
N ILE A 13 8.17 -8.18 7.95
CA ILE A 13 6.92 -7.68 8.54
C ILE A 13 6.18 -8.84 9.22
N ARG A 14 6.07 -8.75 10.54
CA ARG A 14 5.30 -9.69 11.36
C ARG A 14 3.81 -9.32 11.33
N THR A 15 2.95 -10.29 11.04
CA THR A 15 1.51 -10.11 11.15
C THR A 15 1.09 -10.14 12.64
N PRO A 16 0.40 -9.11 13.14
CA PRO A 16 -0.14 -9.12 14.50
C PRO A 16 -1.04 -10.34 14.76
N PRO A 17 -0.98 -10.97 15.95
CA PRO A 17 -1.66 -12.24 16.22
C PRO A 17 -3.19 -12.15 16.20
N HIS A 18 -3.75 -10.96 16.44
CA HIS A 18 -5.19 -10.72 16.39
C HIS A 18 -5.74 -10.50 14.96
N LEU A 19 -4.87 -10.52 13.94
CA LEU A 19 -5.26 -10.32 12.55
C LEU A 19 -5.23 -11.65 11.79
N LEU A 20 -6.20 -11.85 10.89
CA LEU A 20 -6.22 -13.00 10.01
C LEU A 20 -5.10 -12.89 8.97
N SER A 21 -4.12 -13.79 9.06
CA SER A 21 -2.89 -13.81 8.24
C SER A 21 -3.19 -13.79 6.74
N ALA A 22 -4.12 -14.62 6.27
CA ALA A 22 -4.50 -14.67 4.87
C ALA A 22 -5.03 -13.33 4.34
N ARG A 23 -5.88 -12.64 5.12
CA ARG A 23 -6.43 -11.32 4.75
C ARG A 23 -5.36 -10.23 4.80
N PHE A 24 -4.45 -10.32 5.76
CA PHE A 24 -3.31 -9.42 5.86
C PHE A 24 -2.40 -9.54 4.62
N ARG A 25 -2.04 -10.77 4.23
CA ARG A 25 -1.24 -11.03 3.02
C ARG A 25 -1.94 -10.51 1.76
N ALA A 26 -3.24 -10.79 1.61
CA ALA A 26 -4.02 -10.28 0.48
C ALA A 26 -4.02 -8.75 0.41
N GLY A 27 -4.22 -8.07 1.54
CA GLY A 27 -4.15 -6.60 1.61
C GLY A 27 -2.78 -6.05 1.25
N PHE A 28 -1.72 -6.73 1.70
CA PHE A 28 -0.33 -6.38 1.39
C PHE A 28 -0.04 -6.49 -0.11
N GLN A 29 -0.35 -7.63 -0.72
CA GLN A 29 -0.16 -7.87 -2.16
C GLN A 29 -0.96 -6.88 -3.00
N HIS A 30 -2.24 -6.66 -2.67
CA HIS A 30 -3.11 -5.69 -3.36
C HIS A 30 -2.52 -4.28 -3.40
N ALA A 31 -1.87 -3.85 -2.30
CA ALA A 31 -1.22 -2.54 -2.25
C ALA A 31 0.06 -2.45 -3.11
N LEU A 32 0.82 -3.54 -3.23
CA LEU A 32 2.03 -3.63 -4.04
C LEU A 32 1.71 -3.64 -5.53
N GLU A 33 0.62 -4.29 -5.92
CA GLU A 33 0.08 -4.29 -7.28
C GLU A 33 -0.49 -2.92 -7.70
N GLY A 34 -0.54 -1.94 -6.80
CA GLY A 34 -1.08 -0.61 -7.09
C GLY A 34 -2.60 -0.49 -6.90
N GLY A 35 -3.23 -1.47 -6.26
CA GLY A 35 -4.66 -1.50 -5.99
C GLY A 35 -5.15 -0.35 -5.10
N GLN A 36 -6.44 -0.02 -5.24
CA GLN A 36 -7.16 0.95 -4.43
C GLN A 36 -8.13 0.26 -3.47
N LEU A 37 -8.45 0.92 -2.35
CA LEU A 37 -9.44 0.43 -1.36
C LEU A 37 -10.85 0.87 -1.79
N ASN A 38 -11.41 0.22 -2.81
CA ASN A 38 -12.70 0.59 -3.42
C ASN A 38 -13.81 -0.45 -3.24
N LYS A 39 -13.54 -1.56 -2.54
CA LYS A 39 -14.54 -2.61 -2.25
C LYS A 39 -14.75 -2.78 -0.75
N VAL A 40 -15.95 -3.20 -0.36
CA VAL A 40 -16.35 -3.35 1.05
C VAL A 40 -15.44 -4.33 1.79
N GLU A 41 -15.01 -5.41 1.13
CA GLU A 41 -14.17 -6.45 1.72
C GLU A 41 -12.79 -5.91 2.12
N TYR A 42 -12.31 -4.88 1.41
CA TYR A 42 -11.02 -4.24 1.67
C TYR A 42 -11.03 -3.38 2.93
N PHE A 43 -12.21 -3.04 3.47
CA PHE A 43 -12.34 -2.25 4.69
C PHE A 43 -12.24 -3.08 5.98
N ARG A 44 -12.15 -4.41 5.87
CA ARG A 44 -11.88 -5.28 7.02
C ARG A 44 -10.51 -4.97 7.62
N LEU A 45 -10.43 -4.91 8.96
CA LEU A 45 -9.24 -4.49 9.70
C LEU A 45 -7.96 -5.20 9.21
N SER A 46 -7.96 -6.54 9.15
CA SER A 46 -6.78 -7.32 8.74
C SER A 46 -6.30 -6.97 7.33
N PHE A 47 -7.22 -6.70 6.41
CA PHE A 47 -6.88 -6.31 5.03
C PHE A 47 -6.28 -4.88 5.01
N ARG A 48 -6.93 -3.94 5.70
CA ARG A 48 -6.45 -2.55 5.80
C ARG A 48 -5.06 -2.44 6.41
N GLU A 49 -4.79 -3.21 7.46
CA GLU A 49 -3.46 -3.24 8.10
C GLU A 49 -2.40 -3.83 7.16
N GLY A 50 -2.73 -4.91 6.44
CA GLY A 50 -1.85 -5.45 5.40
C GLY A 50 -1.55 -4.43 4.29
N PHE A 51 -2.59 -3.76 3.79
CA PHE A 51 -2.48 -2.71 2.78
C PHE A 51 -1.61 -1.54 3.26
N ARG A 52 -1.81 -1.10 4.51
CA ARG A 52 -1.02 -0.04 5.14
C ARG A 52 0.45 -0.45 5.28
N ALA A 53 0.72 -1.67 5.72
CA ALA A 53 2.07 -2.21 5.87
C ALA A 53 2.82 -2.19 4.53
N ALA A 54 2.17 -2.58 3.44
CA ALA A 54 2.75 -2.51 2.10
C ALA A 54 3.08 -1.08 1.65
N LYS A 55 2.20 -0.09 1.94
CA LYS A 55 2.51 1.32 1.63
C LYS A 55 3.71 1.83 2.41
N LEU A 56 3.83 1.47 3.69
CA LEU A 56 4.99 1.81 4.51
C LEU A 56 6.27 1.13 4.01
N TYR A 57 6.19 -0.15 3.65
CA TYR A 57 7.28 -0.88 3.02
C TYR A 57 7.75 -0.21 1.73
N LEU A 58 6.83 0.11 0.81
CA LEU A 58 7.17 0.81 -0.43
C LEU A 58 7.81 2.17 -0.17
N ARG A 59 7.33 2.92 0.82
CA ARG A 59 7.94 4.19 1.24
C ARG A 59 9.37 3.97 1.73
N HIS A 60 9.60 2.96 2.55
CA HIS A 60 10.93 2.60 3.03
C HIS A 60 11.86 2.17 1.89
N ALA A 61 11.40 1.27 1.01
CA ALA A 61 12.15 0.79 -0.15
C ALA A 61 12.51 1.92 -1.13
N ARG A 62 11.60 2.87 -1.36
CA ARG A 62 11.87 4.07 -2.17
C ARG A 62 12.96 4.93 -1.54
N ARG A 63 12.85 5.22 -0.24
CA ARG A 63 13.87 6.00 0.48
C ARG A 63 15.24 5.35 0.43
N ALA A 64 15.31 4.03 0.62
CA ALA A 64 16.56 3.28 0.55
C ALA A 64 17.22 3.37 -0.83
N ARG A 65 16.44 3.56 -1.90
CA ARG A 65 16.92 3.76 -3.27
C ARG A 65 17.17 5.23 -3.63
N GLY A 66 17.14 6.14 -2.66
CA GLY A 66 17.27 7.58 -2.89
C GLY A 66 16.07 8.22 -3.60
N ILE A 67 14.95 7.48 -3.74
CA ILE A 67 13.69 8.01 -4.28
C ILE A 67 12.98 8.74 -3.13
N LEU A 68 13.43 9.96 -2.85
CA LEU A 68 12.94 10.81 -1.76
C LEU A 68 12.05 11.92 -2.29
N ASP A 69 10.83 11.94 -1.75
CA ASP A 69 9.71 12.88 -1.92
C ASP A 69 9.35 13.33 -3.35
N PHE A 70 8.05 13.31 -3.62
CA PHE A 70 7.51 13.88 -4.86
C PHE A 70 8.04 15.31 -5.03
N PRO A 71 8.42 15.73 -6.26
CA PRO A 71 9.03 17.03 -6.51
C PRO A 71 8.14 18.21 -6.10
N LEU A 72 6.86 17.97 -5.77
CA LEU A 72 5.92 18.98 -5.32
C LEU A 72 5.18 18.55 -4.04
N ARG A 73 5.36 19.30 -2.97
CA ARG A 73 4.42 19.33 -1.83
C ARG A 73 3.39 20.45 -2.06
N GLY A 74 2.57 20.31 -3.10
CA GLY A 74 1.59 21.33 -3.51
C GLY A 74 0.16 20.78 -3.55
N ARG A 75 -0.83 21.61 -3.23
CA ARG A 75 -2.25 21.31 -3.50
C ARG A 75 -2.60 21.88 -4.88
N ILE A 76 -2.92 21.03 -5.85
CA ILE A 76 -3.46 21.47 -7.13
C ILE A 76 -4.95 21.77 -6.92
N ARG A 77 -5.36 23.03 -7.07
CA ARG A 77 -6.78 23.43 -7.15
C ARG A 77 -7.16 23.55 -8.62
N LEU A 78 -7.88 22.57 -9.13
CA LEU A 78 -8.51 22.67 -10.45
C LEU A 78 -9.82 23.46 -10.28
N LYS A 79 -9.92 24.64 -10.91
CA LYS A 79 -11.20 25.32 -11.10
C LYS A 79 -11.76 24.88 -12.44
N ALA A 80 -12.96 24.31 -12.45
CA ALA A 80 -13.69 24.07 -13.69
C ALA A 80 -14.08 25.42 -14.29
N VAL A 81 -13.52 25.76 -15.44
CA VAL A 81 -14.00 26.89 -16.25
C VAL A 81 -15.09 26.33 -17.15
N TYR A 82 -16.35 26.58 -16.79
CA TYR A 82 -17.45 26.40 -17.75
C TYR A 82 -17.33 27.52 -18.79
N ARG A 83 -17.27 27.14 -20.07
CA ARG A 83 -17.41 28.02 -21.22
C ARG A 83 -18.77 27.76 -21.86
#